data_AF-A0A3B0MB25-F1
#
_entry.id   AF-A0A3B0MB25-F1
#
_cell.length_a   1.000
_cell.length_b   1.000
_cell.length_c   1.000
_cell.angle_alpha   90.00
_cell.angle_beta   90.00
_cell.angle_gamma   90.00
#
_symmetry.space_group_name_H-M   'P 1'
#
loop_
_entity.id
_entity.type
_entity.pdbx_description
1 polymer ?
#
loop_
_entity_poly.entity_id
_entity_poly.type
_entity_poly.pdbx_seq_one_letter_code
_entity_poly.pdbx_strand_id
1 'polypeptide(L)'
;MPKPSPKSVPVLTTDAQAEGFLDQDLSTLDFAQFKPMRFETLPKSARLTMRLPEPLIAALKARAKERGIPYQRLIREALEQALN
;
A
#
# COMPACT_ATOMS: atom_id res chain seq x y z
N MET A 1 -7.23 -21.13 30.25
CA MET A 1 -6.05 -20.87 29.39
C MET A 1 -6.56 -20.31 28.08
N PRO A 2 -6.10 -19.14 27.60
CA PRO A 2 -6.41 -18.69 26.25
C PRO A 2 -5.94 -19.74 25.24
N LYS A 3 -6.71 -20.01 24.19
CA LYS A 3 -6.28 -20.90 23.10
C LYS A 3 -5.04 -20.30 22.43
N PRO A 4 -4.05 -21.12 22.03
CA PRO A 4 -2.90 -20.63 21.27
C PRO A 4 -3.39 -20.09 19.93
N SER A 5 -2.95 -18.89 19.59
CA SER A 5 -3.29 -18.22 18.35
C SER A 5 -2.48 -18.76 17.17
N PRO A 6 -3.03 -18.69 15.95
CA PRO A 6 -2.36 -19.19 14.75
C PRO A 6 -1.15 -18.31 14.40
N LYS A 7 -0.12 -18.94 13.81
CA LYS A 7 1.07 -18.22 13.33
C LYS A 7 0.86 -17.55 11.97
N SER A 8 -0.06 -18.05 11.14
CA SER A 8 -0.32 -17.52 9.80
C SER A 8 -1.78 -17.13 9.61
N VAL A 9 -2.02 -16.16 8.73
CA VAL A 9 -3.38 -15.76 8.34
C VAL A 9 -3.93 -16.79 7.35
N PRO A 10 -5.06 -17.46 7.64
CA PRO A 10 -5.67 -18.41 6.73
C PRO A 10 -6.34 -17.70 5.55
N VAL A 11 -6.70 -18.45 4.50
CA VAL A 11 -7.55 -17.94 3.44
C VAL A 11 -8.98 -17.81 3.99
N LEU A 12 -9.46 -16.58 4.06
CA LEU A 12 -10.80 -16.22 4.54
C LEU A 12 -11.65 -15.84 3.33
N THR A 13 -12.76 -16.53 3.10
CA THR A 13 -13.61 -16.32 1.91
C THR A 13 -14.91 -15.61 2.21
N THR A 14 -15.22 -15.40 3.50
CA THR A 14 -16.43 -14.69 3.95
C THR A 14 -16.11 -13.73 5.08
N ASP A 15 -16.91 -12.68 5.22
CA ASP A 15 -16.78 -11.70 6.30
C ASP A 15 -16.93 -12.37 7.68
N ALA A 16 -17.89 -13.30 7.83
CA ALA A 16 -18.08 -14.04 9.08
C ALA A 16 -16.85 -14.88 9.50
N GLN A 17 -16.10 -15.44 8.54
CA GLN A 17 -14.84 -16.12 8.83
C GLN A 17 -13.77 -15.13 9.29
N ALA A 18 -13.72 -13.96 8.67
CA ALA A 18 -12.78 -12.91 9.04
C ALA A 18 -13.07 -12.37 10.44
N GLU A 19 -14.32 -12.07 10.76
CA GLU A 19 -14.74 -11.64 12.10
C GLU A 19 -14.33 -12.66 13.17
N GLY A 20 -14.65 -13.94 12.97
CA GLY A 20 -14.26 -14.98 13.92
C GLY A 20 -12.75 -15.17 14.05
N PHE A 21 -11.97 -14.89 13.00
CA PHE A 21 -10.50 -14.88 13.07
C PHE A 21 -9.95 -13.68 13.86
N LEU A 22 -10.62 -12.53 13.81
CA LEU A 22 -10.21 -11.31 14.51
C LEU A 22 -10.54 -11.32 16.01
N ASP A 23 -11.47 -12.17 16.45
CA ASP A 23 -11.88 -12.30 17.86
C ASP A 23 -10.80 -12.93 18.77
N GLN A 24 -9.71 -13.46 18.22
CA GLN A 24 -8.60 -14.06 18.97
C GLN A 24 -7.42 -13.10 19.14
N ASP A 25 -6.51 -13.42 20.06
CA ASP A 25 -5.24 -12.69 20.18
C ASP A 25 -4.35 -12.93 18.94
N LEU A 26 -3.95 -11.86 18.24
CA LEU A 26 -3.14 -11.95 17.02
C LEU A 26 -1.65 -11.64 17.26
N SER A 27 -1.24 -11.43 18.52
CA SER A 27 0.12 -11.02 18.89
C SER A 27 1.22 -12.00 18.43
N THR A 28 0.88 -13.27 18.20
CA THR A 28 1.82 -14.32 17.80
C THR A 28 1.86 -14.58 16.29
N LEU A 29 1.19 -13.76 15.48
CA LEU A 29 1.26 -13.88 14.02
C LEU A 29 2.69 -13.62 13.54
N ASP A 30 3.11 -14.39 12.53
CA ASP A 30 4.35 -14.14 11.81
C ASP A 30 4.16 -12.93 10.88
N PHE A 31 4.67 -11.75 11.29
CA PHE A 31 4.52 -10.55 10.48
C PHE A 31 5.33 -10.57 9.18
N ALA A 32 6.29 -11.49 9.01
CA ALA A 32 7.06 -11.62 7.77
C ALA A 32 6.20 -12.13 6.59
N GLN A 33 5.03 -12.71 6.86
CA GLN A 33 4.09 -13.15 5.83
C GLN A 33 3.39 -12.00 5.09
N PHE A 34 3.39 -10.79 5.67
CA PHE A 34 2.75 -9.62 5.06
C PHE A 34 3.70 -8.91 4.09
N LYS A 35 3.14 -8.31 3.04
CA LYS A 35 3.89 -7.44 2.14
C LYS A 35 3.80 -6.00 2.65
N PRO A 36 4.91 -5.24 2.69
CA PRO A 36 4.87 -3.83 3.03
C PRO A 36 3.90 -3.07 2.13
N MET A 37 2.94 -2.36 2.71
CA MET A 37 2.01 -1.49 2.00
C MET A 37 2.28 -0.04 2.41
N ARG A 38 2.58 0.81 1.43
CA ARG A 38 2.67 2.26 1.64
C ARG A 38 1.31 2.90 1.41
N PHE A 39 0.64 3.27 2.50
CA PHE A 39 -0.52 4.14 2.47
C PHE A 39 -0.08 5.58 2.21
N GLU A 40 -0.88 6.36 1.47
CA GLU A 40 -0.69 7.82 1.42
C GLU A 40 -1.06 8.36 2.81
N THR A 41 -0.08 8.61 3.67
CA THR A 41 -0.31 9.03 5.06
C THR A 41 -0.38 10.55 5.24
N LEU A 42 0.16 11.31 4.28
CA LEU A 42 0.23 12.78 4.38
C LEU A 42 -0.88 13.47 3.58
N PRO A 43 -1.53 14.49 4.15
CA PRO A 43 -2.52 15.30 3.43
C PRO A 43 -1.87 16.03 2.25
N LYS A 44 -2.66 16.27 1.19
CA LYS A 44 -2.23 17.00 -0.01
C LYS A 44 -2.20 18.52 0.25
N SER A 45 -1.33 18.97 1.15
CA SER A 45 -1.30 20.34 1.68
C SER A 45 -0.52 21.35 0.81
N ALA A 46 0.32 20.89 -0.11
CA ALA A 46 1.15 21.75 -0.96
C ALA A 46 1.08 21.35 -2.44
N ARG A 47 1.32 22.32 -3.34
CA ARG A 47 1.30 22.14 -4.80
C ARG A 47 2.71 22.31 -5.38
N LEU A 48 3.13 21.36 -6.21
CA LEU A 48 4.32 21.46 -7.05
C LEU A 48 3.92 21.93 -8.45
N THR A 49 4.49 23.04 -8.92
CA THR A 49 4.28 23.57 -10.28
C THR A 49 5.63 23.67 -10.97
N MET A 50 5.82 22.97 -12.09
CA MET A 50 7.06 22.97 -12.88
C MET A 50 6.80 22.69 -14.35
N ARG A 51 7.74 23.09 -15.22
CA ARG A 51 7.71 22.75 -16.65
C ARG A 51 8.51 21.47 -16.88
N LEU A 52 7.95 20.55 -17.67
CA LEU A 52 8.58 19.28 -18.03
C LEU A 52 8.44 19.06 -19.54
N PRO A 53 9.40 18.37 -20.19
CA PRO A 53 9.26 17.95 -21.57
C PRO A 53 8.01 17.10 -21.78
N GLU A 54 7.28 17.32 -22.87
CA GLU A 54 6.09 16.55 -23.21
C GLU A 54 6.34 15.03 -23.30
N PRO A 55 7.46 14.54 -23.87
CA PRO A 55 7.75 13.11 -23.90
C PRO A 55 7.86 12.50 -22.49
N LEU A 56 8.37 13.26 -21.51
CA LEU A 56 8.49 12.78 -20.13
C LEU A 56 7.11 12.64 -19.47
N ILE A 57 6.20 13.60 -19.72
CA ILE A 57 4.82 13.51 -19.23
C ILE A 57 4.09 12.32 -19.84
N ALA A 58 4.29 12.05 -21.13
CA ALA A 58 3.72 10.90 -21.81
C ALA A 58 4.22 9.58 -21.20
N ALA A 59 5.52 9.46 -20.95
CA ALA A 59 6.12 8.29 -20.32
C ALA A 59 5.59 8.05 -18.89
N LEU A 60 5.46 9.10 -18.08
CA LEU A 60 4.87 9.01 -16.73
C LEU A 60 3.43 8.50 -16.76
N LYS A 61 2.61 9.01 -17.69
CA LYS A 61 1.22 8.56 -17.85
C LYS A 61 1.13 7.10 -18.28
N ALA A 62 1.96 6.67 -19.23
CA ALA A 62 2.02 5.28 -19.67
C ALA A 62 2.39 4.33 -18.51
N ARG A 63 3.45 4.67 -17.78
CA ARG A 63 3.92 3.88 -16.63
C ARG A 63 2.90 3.81 -15.49
N ALA A 64 2.19 4.91 -15.23
CA ALA A 64 1.13 4.93 -14.23
C ALA A 64 -0.07 4.08 -14.64
N LYS A 65 -0.43 4.08 -15.93
CA LYS A 65 -1.49 3.23 -16.49
C LYS A 65 -1.17 1.74 -16.36
N GLU A 66 0.07 1.33 -16.66
CA GLU A 66 0.54 -0.06 -16.46
C GLU A 66 0.36 -0.53 -15.02
N ARG A 67 0.54 0.39 -14.06
CA ARG A 67 0.41 0.12 -12.62
C ARG A 67 -1.00 0.32 -12.07
N GLY A 68 -1.96 0.79 -12.87
CA GLY A 68 -3.32 1.08 -12.43
C GLY A 68 -3.42 2.22 -11.41
N ILE A 69 -2.48 3.17 -11.40
CA ILE A 69 -2.45 4.30 -10.45
C ILE A 69 -2.54 5.65 -11.17
N PRO A 70 -3.02 6.72 -10.50
CA PRO A 70 -2.92 8.08 -11.04
C PRO A 70 -1.45 8.49 -11.27
N TYR A 71 -1.13 9.17 -12.37
CA TYR A 71 0.25 9.55 -12.68
C TYR A 71 0.86 10.52 -11.65
N GLN A 72 0.04 11.32 -10.96
CA GLN A 72 0.49 12.17 -9.85
C GLN A 72 0.98 11.34 -8.66
N ARG A 73 0.42 10.14 -8.43
CA ARG A 73 0.91 9.21 -7.41
C ARG A 73 2.30 8.70 -7.77
N LEU A 74 2.52 8.36 -9.04
CA LEU A 74 3.85 7.95 -9.52
C LEU A 74 4.91 9.06 -9.32
N ILE A 75 4.55 10.32 -9.59
CA ILE A 75 5.44 11.46 -9.35
C ILE A 75 5.79 11.59 -7.86
N ARG A 76 4.79 11.48 -6.98
CA ARG A 76 5.00 11.50 -5.53
C ARG A 76 5.94 10.38 -5.08
N GLU A 77 5.68 9.15 -5.50
CA GLU A 77 6.51 7.99 -5.13
C GLU A 77 7.97 8.19 -5.56
N ALA A 78 8.21 8.73 -6.75
CA ALA A 78 9.57 9.05 -7.21
C ALA A 78 10.26 10.12 -6.35
N LEU A 79 9.54 11.17 -5.94
CA LEU A 79 10.06 12.20 -5.03
C LEU A 79 10.36 11.63 -3.64
N GLU A 80 9.49 10.79 -3.10
CA GLU A 80 9.71 10.12 -1.82
C GLU A 80 10.91 9.17 -1.88
N GLN A 81 11.10 8.44 -2.98
CA GLN A 81 12.26 7.58 -3.18
C GLN A 81 13.58 8.36 -3.28
N ALA A 82 13.56 9.56 -3.84
CA ALA A 82 14.76 10.40 -3.96
C ALA A 82 15.21 11.02 -2.62
N LEU A 83 14.32 11.08 -1.62
CA LEU A 83 14.59 11.69 -0.31
C LEU A 83 14.88 10.66 0.80
N ASN A 84 14.67 9.37 0.52
CA ASN A 84 14.98 8.26 1.43
C ASN A 84 16.27 7.56 0.99
#